data_AF-X0CLZ6-F1
#
_entry.id   AF-X0CLZ6-F1
#
_cell.length_a   1.000
_cell.length_b   1.000
_cell.length_c   1.000
_cell.angle_alpha   90.00
_cell.angle_beta   90.00
_cell.angle_gamma   90.00
#
_symmetry.space_group_name_H-M   'P 1'
#
loop_
_entity.id
_entity.type
_entity.pdbx_description
1 polymer ?
#
loop_
_entity_poly.entity_id
_entity_poly.type
_entity_poly.pdbx_seq_one_letter_code
_entity_poly.pdbx_strand_id
1 'polypeptide(L)'
;MDSREATQFRNKTVPLYLPIADGPRRGLEQMLPIIIYNYIYRRWFQPYRTSIYQGQFIIKIIHPDHQVLTSDLDSAVSLAMRMHTMINDRLDSIEAEPFYTTLPLFIAIMIVVTGQLYPTCGILRNITKMSVLVMATGEQGGLSASITFDSIANGAKPICVGGLNGVETDLETAIEFFMSLEKRKEASFGPQPDPVAALGSPACSPRQGRYKQSRSYADRLRWMGDTIVGPRSEWVDTEEYKRWASGGAYVDAGMMT
;
A
#
# COMPACT_ATOMS: atom_id res chain seq x y z
N MET A 1 -10.75 -10.53 -11.20
CA MET A 1 -10.93 -9.32 -10.38
C MET A 1 -12.31 -8.73 -10.59
N ASP A 2 -13.21 -8.95 -9.63
CA ASP A 2 -14.51 -8.27 -9.56
C ASP A 2 -14.41 -6.90 -8.85
N SER A 3 -15.52 -6.16 -8.70
CA SER A 3 -15.54 -4.85 -8.03
C SER A 3 -15.07 -4.91 -6.57
N ARG A 4 -15.40 -5.99 -5.87
CA ARG A 4 -15.05 -6.15 -4.45
C ARG A 4 -13.57 -6.44 -4.29
N GLU A 5 -13.00 -7.28 -5.14
CA GLU A 5 -11.56 -7.55 -5.19
C GLU A 5 -10.76 -6.29 -5.57
N ALA A 6 -11.28 -5.47 -6.49
CA ALA A 6 -10.65 -4.22 -6.92
C ALA A 6 -10.45 -3.21 -5.77
N THR A 7 -11.36 -3.18 -4.78
CA THR A 7 -11.23 -2.29 -3.61
C THR A 7 -9.93 -2.52 -2.82
N GLN A 8 -9.32 -3.71 -2.90
CA GLN A 8 -8.08 -4.02 -2.18
C GLN A 8 -6.84 -3.31 -2.75
N PHE A 9 -6.91 -2.83 -4.00
CA PHE A 9 -5.85 -2.09 -4.68
C PHE A 9 -6.06 -0.57 -4.60
N ARG A 10 -7.29 -0.14 -4.31
CA ARG A 10 -7.63 1.27 -4.09
C ARG A 10 -7.16 1.75 -2.72
N ASN A 11 -6.91 3.04 -2.60
CA ASN A 11 -6.35 3.72 -1.42
C ASN A 11 -4.97 3.19 -1.01
N LYS A 12 -4.24 2.55 -1.92
CA LYS A 12 -2.86 2.08 -1.72
C LYS A 12 -1.90 3.00 -2.44
N THR A 13 -0.75 3.28 -1.84
CA THR A 13 0.21 4.25 -2.39
C THR A 13 1.16 3.61 -3.37
N VAL A 14 1.55 2.36 -3.16
CA VAL A 14 2.46 1.65 -4.05
C VAL A 14 2.17 0.14 -4.06
N PRO A 15 2.19 -0.53 -5.21
CA PRO A 15 2.20 -1.98 -5.28
C PRO A 15 3.60 -2.55 -5.02
N LEU A 16 3.67 -3.66 -4.28
CA LEU A 16 4.86 -4.47 -4.08
C LEU A 16 4.63 -5.86 -4.67
N TYR A 17 5.35 -6.16 -5.74
CA TYR A 17 5.28 -7.43 -6.44
C TYR A 17 6.29 -8.42 -5.88
N LEU A 18 5.84 -9.64 -5.63
CA LEU A 18 6.65 -10.78 -5.21
C LEU A 18 6.66 -11.86 -6.30
N PRO A 19 7.42 -11.71 -7.40
CA PRO A 19 7.68 -12.78 -8.35
C PRO A 19 8.29 -14.03 -7.70
N ILE A 20 7.85 -15.22 -8.13
CA ILE A 20 8.43 -16.48 -7.67
C ILE A 20 9.65 -16.82 -8.54
N ALA A 21 10.74 -17.26 -7.92
CA ALA A 21 11.95 -17.65 -8.63
C ALA A 21 11.88 -19.08 -9.17
N ASP A 22 12.46 -19.33 -10.35
CA ASP A 22 12.74 -20.69 -10.80
C ASP A 22 13.98 -21.22 -10.07
N GLY A 23 13.78 -22.02 -9.01
CA GLY A 23 14.90 -22.55 -8.23
C GLY A 23 14.53 -23.48 -7.07
N PRO A 24 15.54 -24.15 -6.47
CA PRO A 24 15.35 -25.24 -5.51
C PRO A 24 14.90 -24.81 -4.11
N ARG A 25 14.71 -23.51 -3.85
CA ARG A 25 14.41 -22.96 -2.51
C ARG A 25 12.94 -22.58 -2.34
N ARG A 26 12.05 -23.50 -2.70
CA ARG A 26 10.60 -23.36 -2.48
C ARG A 26 10.27 -23.58 -1.00
N GLY A 27 9.56 -22.64 -0.38
CA GLY A 27 9.01 -22.81 0.98
C GLY A 27 8.92 -21.52 1.82
N LEU A 28 9.89 -20.61 1.72
CA LEU A 28 9.86 -19.34 2.48
C LEU A 28 9.02 -18.25 1.80
N GLU A 29 8.73 -18.41 0.50
CA GLU A 29 7.95 -17.46 -0.31
C GLU A 29 6.54 -17.21 0.27
N GLN A 30 5.92 -18.20 0.91
CA GLN A 30 4.61 -18.03 1.54
C GLN A 30 4.67 -17.21 2.83
N MET A 31 5.82 -17.22 3.53
CA MET A 31 6.00 -16.48 4.79
C MET A 31 6.41 -15.03 4.55
N LEU A 32 7.07 -14.76 3.42
CA LEU A 32 7.60 -13.44 3.11
C LEU A 32 6.52 -12.34 3.00
N PRO A 33 5.36 -12.54 2.33
CA PRO A 33 4.26 -11.59 2.34
C PRO A 33 3.85 -11.21 3.77
N ILE A 34 3.76 -12.19 4.67
CA ILE A 34 3.35 -11.98 6.07
C ILE A 34 4.39 -11.12 6.80
N ILE A 35 5.68 -11.44 6.64
CA ILE A 35 6.78 -10.73 7.32
C ILE A 35 6.92 -9.29 6.81
N ILE A 36 6.89 -9.09 5.48
CA ILE A 36 6.91 -7.76 4.87
C ILE A 36 5.70 -6.96 5.33
N TYR A 37 4.51 -7.58 5.32
CA TYR A 37 3.27 -6.94 5.77
C TYR A 37 3.41 -6.47 7.22
N ASN A 38 3.86 -7.34 8.13
CA ASN A 38 4.03 -7.01 9.54
C ASN A 38 5.04 -5.88 9.77
N TYR A 39 6.17 -5.91 9.05
CA TYR A 39 7.17 -4.87 9.14
C TYR A 39 6.62 -3.50 8.70
N ILE A 40 5.99 -3.43 7.51
CA ILE A 40 5.41 -2.19 6.99
C ILE A 40 4.27 -1.73 7.90
N TYR A 41 3.43 -2.66 8.33
CA TYR A 41 2.32 -2.37 9.23
C TYR A 41 2.81 -1.70 10.50
N ARG A 42 3.84 -2.21 11.18
CA ARG A 42 4.37 -1.57 12.41
C ARG A 42 4.95 -0.17 12.19
N ARG A 43 5.47 0.13 11.00
CA ARG A 43 6.05 1.46 10.70
C ARG A 43 5.00 2.46 10.23
N TRP A 44 3.99 1.99 9.52
CA TRP A 44 2.99 2.85 8.89
C TRP A 44 1.69 2.96 9.68
N PHE A 45 1.29 1.88 10.36
CA PHE A 45 0.03 1.82 11.08
C PHE A 45 0.06 2.79 12.26
N GLN A 46 -0.77 3.82 12.15
CA GLN A 46 -1.16 4.64 13.28
C GLN A 46 -2.45 4.07 13.88
N PRO A 47 -2.44 3.67 15.16
CA PRO A 47 -3.62 3.18 15.86
C PRO A 47 -4.84 4.05 15.63
N TYR A 48 -5.96 3.39 15.32
CA TYR A 48 -7.28 3.97 15.03
C TYR A 48 -7.35 4.83 13.75
N ARG A 49 -6.36 5.69 13.49
CA ARG A 49 -6.27 6.53 12.29
C ARG A 49 -6.34 5.69 11.00
N THR A 50 -5.48 4.68 10.89
CA THR A 50 -5.41 3.82 9.68
C THR A 50 -6.69 3.01 9.42
N SER A 51 -7.39 2.57 10.49
CA SER A 51 -8.67 1.86 10.37
C SER A 51 -9.80 2.78 9.94
N ILE A 52 -9.73 4.06 10.31
CA ILE A 52 -10.69 5.08 9.94
C ILE A 52 -10.50 5.45 8.46
N TYR A 53 -9.27 5.57 7.97
CA TYR A 53 -8.95 5.87 6.55
C TYR A 53 -9.30 4.76 5.52
N GLN A 54 -10.30 3.91 5.80
CA GLN A 54 -10.86 2.93 4.85
C GLN A 54 -9.83 2.02 4.17
N GLY A 55 -8.89 1.52 4.98
CA GLY A 55 -7.86 0.62 4.48
C GLY A 55 -6.74 1.34 3.73
N GLN A 56 -6.55 2.66 3.91
CA GLN A 56 -5.36 3.34 3.42
C GLN A 56 -4.12 2.68 4.02
N PHE A 57 -3.37 1.97 3.19
CA PHE A 57 -2.17 1.24 3.58
C PHE A 57 -1.14 1.52 2.49
N ILE A 58 0.06 1.93 2.90
CA ILE A 58 1.06 2.45 1.96
C ILE A 58 1.37 1.46 0.83
N ILE A 59 1.41 0.15 1.13
CA ILE A 59 1.82 -0.87 0.17
C ILE A 59 0.73 -1.91 -0.08
N LYS A 60 0.43 -2.24 -1.33
CA LYS A 60 -0.31 -3.48 -1.66
C LYS A 60 0.67 -4.58 -2.04
N ILE A 61 0.80 -5.60 -1.20
CA ILE A 61 1.55 -6.80 -1.57
C ILE A 61 0.75 -7.59 -2.61
N ILE A 62 1.41 -7.96 -3.71
CA ILE A 62 0.86 -8.70 -4.84
C ILE A 62 1.70 -9.96 -5.03
N HIS A 63 1.10 -11.09 -4.67
CA HIS A 63 1.71 -12.40 -4.74
C HIS A 63 0.65 -13.41 -5.22
N PRO A 64 0.48 -13.58 -6.54
CA PRO A 64 -0.48 -14.53 -7.08
C PRO A 64 0.01 -15.97 -6.91
N ASP A 65 -0.88 -16.87 -6.50
CA ASP A 65 -0.55 -18.28 -6.27
C ASP A 65 -0.09 -19.01 -7.56
N HIS A 66 -0.57 -18.55 -8.72
CA HIS A 66 -0.32 -19.17 -10.03
C HIS A 66 0.33 -18.17 -10.99
N GLN A 67 1.59 -17.84 -10.73
CA GLN A 67 2.39 -16.96 -11.59
C GLN A 67 3.48 -17.72 -12.36
N VAL A 68 3.94 -17.13 -13.46
CA VAL A 68 5.08 -17.64 -14.22
C VAL A 68 6.35 -17.48 -13.36
N LEU A 69 7.18 -18.52 -13.34
CA LEU A 69 8.45 -18.48 -12.62
C LEU A 69 9.42 -17.51 -13.32
N THR A 70 10.23 -16.82 -12.52
CA THR A 70 11.18 -15.82 -13.00
C THR A 70 12.61 -16.28 -12.73
N SER A 71 13.47 -16.14 -13.72
CA SER A 71 14.86 -16.62 -13.67
C SER A 71 15.88 -15.54 -13.37
N ASP A 72 15.50 -14.26 -13.53
CA ASP A 72 16.40 -13.10 -13.53
C ASP A 72 15.63 -11.80 -13.24
N LEU A 73 16.36 -10.67 -13.18
CA LEU A 73 15.80 -9.34 -12.93
C LEU A 73 14.81 -8.91 -14.02
N ASP A 74 15.15 -9.12 -15.30
CA ASP A 74 14.32 -8.71 -16.43
C ASP A 74 12.99 -9.45 -16.48
N SER A 75 12.99 -10.76 -16.27
CA SER A 75 11.78 -11.58 -16.19
C SER A 75 10.91 -11.20 -14.99
N ALA A 76 11.51 -10.90 -13.83
CA ALA A 76 10.81 -10.42 -12.64
C ALA A 76 10.13 -9.05 -12.86
N VAL A 77 10.86 -8.07 -13.41
CA VAL A 77 10.33 -6.74 -13.70
C VAL A 77 9.30 -6.78 -14.82
N SER A 78 9.52 -7.59 -15.86
CA SER A 78 8.55 -7.76 -16.95
C SER A 78 7.24 -8.37 -16.47
N LEU A 79 7.31 -9.38 -15.58
CA LEU A 79 6.13 -9.98 -14.97
C LEU A 79 5.41 -8.97 -14.08
N ALA A 80 6.14 -8.24 -13.23
CA ALA A 80 5.58 -7.18 -12.39
C ALA A 80 4.87 -6.11 -13.22
N MET A 81 5.48 -5.64 -14.32
CA MET A 81 4.83 -4.69 -15.24
C MET A 81 3.56 -5.24 -15.88
N ARG A 82 3.60 -6.50 -16.33
CA ARG A 82 2.41 -7.13 -16.92
C ARG A 82 1.27 -7.18 -15.91
N MET A 83 1.56 -7.58 -14.66
CA MET A 83 0.57 -7.56 -13.57
C MET A 83 0.10 -6.13 -13.27
N HIS A 84 1.01 -5.16 -13.29
CA HIS A 84 0.73 -3.75 -13.06
C HIS A 84 -0.26 -3.19 -14.07
N THR A 85 0.01 -3.35 -15.37
CA THR A 85 -0.89 -2.96 -16.45
C THR A 85 -2.25 -3.65 -16.32
N MET A 86 -2.29 -4.98 -16.13
CA MET A 86 -3.56 -5.70 -15.98
C MET A 86 -4.40 -5.21 -14.79
N ILE A 87 -3.76 -4.87 -13.67
CA ILE A 87 -4.46 -4.34 -12.50
C ILE A 87 -5.03 -2.96 -12.80
N ASN A 88 -4.23 -2.07 -13.40
CA ASN A 88 -4.65 -0.70 -13.71
C ASN A 88 -5.77 -0.67 -14.75
N ASP A 89 -5.63 -1.40 -15.87
CA ASP A 89 -6.67 -1.54 -16.89
C ASP A 89 -8.00 -2.00 -16.27
N ARG A 90 -7.90 -2.93 -15.32
CA ARG A 90 -9.08 -3.46 -14.63
C ARG A 90 -9.66 -2.45 -13.64
N LEU A 91 -8.84 -1.70 -12.92
CA LEU A 91 -9.29 -0.62 -12.04
C LEU A 91 -9.99 0.50 -12.82
N ASP A 92 -9.52 0.80 -14.04
CA ASP A 92 -10.13 1.80 -14.92
C ASP A 92 -11.46 1.29 -15.51
N SER A 93 -11.58 -0.01 -15.75
CA SER A 93 -12.82 -0.62 -16.25
C SER A 93 -13.95 -0.73 -15.20
N ILE A 94 -13.66 -0.46 -13.92
CA ILE A 94 -14.61 -0.59 -12.81
C ILE A 94 -14.85 0.78 -12.19
N GLU A 95 -16.12 1.16 -12.06
CA GLU A 95 -16.48 2.40 -11.36
C GLU A 95 -15.97 2.38 -9.92
N ALA A 96 -15.32 3.49 -9.53
CA ALA A 96 -14.83 3.66 -8.19
C ALA A 96 -16.00 3.82 -7.22
N GLU A 97 -16.10 2.92 -6.24
CA GLU A 97 -17.02 3.12 -5.12
C GLU A 97 -16.65 4.39 -4.33
N PRO A 98 -17.62 5.06 -3.68
CA PRO A 98 -17.33 6.18 -2.80
C PRO A 98 -16.27 5.78 -1.76
N PHE A 99 -15.35 6.70 -1.49
CA PHE A 99 -14.19 6.52 -0.61
C PHE A 99 -13.10 5.55 -1.10
N TYR A 100 -13.15 5.10 -2.35
CA TYR A 100 -12.07 4.30 -2.92
C TYR A 100 -11.52 4.97 -4.17
N THR A 101 -10.25 5.36 -4.14
CA THR A 101 -9.57 5.94 -5.30
C THR A 101 -8.32 5.16 -5.66
N THR A 102 -8.00 5.08 -6.94
CA THR A 102 -6.67 4.64 -7.36
C THR A 102 -5.73 5.84 -7.20
N LEU A 103 -4.67 5.71 -6.40
CA LEU A 103 -3.75 6.83 -6.18
C LEU A 103 -2.78 6.94 -7.37
N PRO A 104 -2.47 8.15 -7.86
CA PRO A 104 -1.45 8.35 -8.89
C PRO A 104 -0.10 7.70 -8.58
N LEU A 105 0.32 7.72 -7.31
CA LEU A 105 1.54 7.04 -6.87
C LEU A 105 1.45 5.51 -7.06
N PHE A 106 0.26 4.92 -6.92
CA PHE A 106 0.09 3.49 -7.14
C PHE A 106 0.43 3.11 -8.58
N ILE A 107 0.07 3.97 -9.54
CA ILE A 107 0.23 3.77 -10.97
C ILE A 107 1.66 4.13 -11.43
N ALA A 108 2.26 5.15 -10.81
CA ALA A 108 3.54 5.74 -11.26
C ALA A 108 4.79 4.98 -10.81
N ILE A 109 4.69 4.17 -9.75
CA ILE A 109 5.85 3.54 -9.14
C ILE A 109 5.48 2.21 -8.50
N MET A 110 6.42 1.26 -8.52
CA MET A 110 6.24 -0.06 -7.93
C MET A 110 7.51 -0.56 -7.26
N ILE A 111 7.33 -1.47 -6.31
CA ILE A 111 8.40 -2.25 -5.70
C ILE A 111 8.39 -3.65 -6.32
N VAL A 112 9.55 -4.17 -6.69
CA VAL A 112 9.72 -5.55 -7.15
C VAL A 112 10.76 -6.24 -6.28
N VAL A 113 10.36 -7.34 -5.63
CA VAL A 113 11.29 -8.20 -4.88
C VAL A 113 11.59 -9.41 -5.76
N THR A 114 12.82 -9.56 -6.22
CA THR A 114 13.15 -10.66 -7.13
C THR A 114 13.35 -11.95 -6.36
N GLY A 115 12.92 -13.07 -6.91
CA GLY A 115 12.99 -14.33 -6.17
C GLY A 115 14.41 -14.85 -5.94
N GLN A 116 15.37 -14.36 -6.70
CA GLN A 116 16.80 -14.55 -6.42
C GLN A 116 17.26 -13.89 -5.10
N LEU A 117 16.46 -12.99 -4.52
CA LEU A 117 16.71 -12.31 -3.23
C LEU A 117 16.00 -13.00 -2.04
N TYR A 118 15.23 -14.06 -2.28
CA TYR A 118 14.71 -14.93 -1.22
C TYR A 118 15.74 -15.82 -0.46
N PRO A 119 17.03 -15.98 -0.84
CA PRO A 119 17.82 -17.08 -0.34
C PRO A 119 18.54 -16.68 0.95
N THR A 120 17.84 -16.68 2.09
CA THR A 120 18.33 -17.19 3.40
C THR A 120 17.40 -16.79 4.54
N CYS A 121 17.24 -17.66 5.55
CA CYS A 121 16.55 -17.35 6.80
C CYS A 121 17.13 -16.11 7.53
N GLY A 122 18.36 -15.69 7.20
CA GLY A 122 18.97 -14.46 7.70
C GLY A 122 18.28 -13.18 7.21
N ILE A 123 17.75 -13.18 5.97
CA ILE A 123 16.98 -12.05 5.42
C ILE A 123 15.65 -11.90 6.17
N LEU A 124 15.01 -13.00 6.57
CA LEU A 124 13.80 -12.94 7.40
C LEU A 124 14.07 -12.34 8.79
N ARG A 125 15.27 -12.55 9.33
CA ARG A 125 15.71 -11.92 10.60
C ARG A 125 16.07 -10.44 10.45
N ASN A 126 16.39 -10.00 9.23
CA ASN A 126 16.80 -8.63 8.94
C ASN A 126 16.06 -8.09 7.72
N ILE A 127 14.72 -8.14 7.77
CA ILE A 127 13.85 -7.79 6.65
C ILE A 127 14.07 -6.35 6.14
N THR A 128 14.53 -5.45 7.01
CA THR A 128 14.91 -4.08 6.66
C THR A 128 16.01 -4.02 5.61
N LYS A 129 16.95 -4.98 5.63
CA LYS A 129 18.10 -5.09 4.72
C LYS A 129 17.83 -5.95 3.49
N MET A 130 16.60 -6.42 3.29
CA MET A 130 16.22 -7.11 2.07
C MET A 130 16.36 -6.16 0.88
N SER A 131 17.15 -6.55 -0.12
CA SER A 131 17.25 -5.78 -1.37
C SER A 131 15.91 -5.80 -2.10
N VAL A 132 15.53 -4.65 -2.66
CA VAL A 132 14.32 -4.45 -3.45
C VAL A 132 14.62 -3.53 -4.63
N LEU A 133 13.86 -3.70 -5.71
CA LEU A 133 13.89 -2.77 -6.84
C LEU A 133 12.73 -1.79 -6.70
N VAL A 134 13.02 -0.50 -6.80
CA VAL A 134 12.03 0.57 -6.86
C VAL A 134 12.03 1.11 -8.29
N MET A 135 10.93 0.87 -9.02
CA MET A 135 10.85 1.10 -10.45
C MET A 135 9.78 2.15 -10.78
N ALA A 136 10.13 3.18 -11.56
CA ALA A 136 9.18 4.13 -12.10
C ALA A 136 8.56 3.55 -13.38
N THR A 137 7.22 3.58 -13.48
CA THR A 137 6.48 3.03 -14.63
C THR A 137 6.49 3.96 -15.83
N GLY A 138 6.81 5.23 -15.61
CA GLY A 138 6.73 6.31 -16.61
C GLY A 138 5.48 7.16 -16.48
N GLU A 139 4.45 6.68 -15.77
CA GLU A 139 3.20 7.41 -15.56
C GLU A 139 3.41 8.65 -14.68
N GLN A 140 2.95 9.81 -15.15
CA GLN A 140 3.09 11.10 -14.45
C GLN A 140 1.75 11.77 -14.10
N GLY A 141 0.63 11.21 -14.58
CA GLY A 141 -0.70 11.80 -14.40
C GLY A 141 -1.10 11.88 -12.93
N GLY A 142 -1.51 13.06 -12.46
CA GLY A 142 -2.03 13.26 -11.10
C GLY A 142 -0.99 13.25 -9.97
N LEU A 143 0.30 13.17 -10.28
CA LEU A 143 1.36 13.28 -9.27
C LEU A 143 1.51 14.71 -8.76
N SER A 144 1.89 14.87 -7.48
CA SER A 144 2.19 16.18 -6.90
C SER A 144 3.46 16.81 -7.47
N ALA A 145 4.39 15.98 -7.92
CA ALA A 145 5.59 16.33 -8.66
C ALA A 145 6.19 15.05 -9.27
N SER A 146 7.09 15.20 -10.25
CA SER A 146 7.81 14.07 -10.83
C SER A 146 8.52 13.24 -9.75
N ILE A 147 8.64 11.95 -10.03
CA ILE A 147 9.35 10.99 -9.17
C ILE A 147 10.83 11.06 -9.53
N THR A 148 11.66 11.40 -8.54
CA THR A 148 13.12 11.32 -8.64
C THR A 148 13.65 10.48 -7.48
N PHE A 149 14.83 9.87 -7.67
CA PHE A 149 15.46 9.01 -6.68
C PHE A 149 16.59 9.73 -5.92
N ASP A 150 16.73 11.05 -6.09
CA ASP A 150 17.83 11.83 -5.51
C ASP A 150 17.85 11.77 -3.98
N SER A 151 16.66 11.70 -3.35
CA SER A 151 16.52 11.60 -1.90
C SER A 151 17.05 10.30 -1.31
N ILE A 152 17.24 9.26 -2.13
CA ILE A 152 17.78 7.96 -1.71
C ILE A 152 19.08 7.58 -2.41
N ALA A 153 19.69 8.49 -3.18
CA ALA A 153 20.89 8.22 -3.97
C ALA A 153 22.07 7.67 -3.15
N ASN A 154 22.20 8.05 -1.88
CA ASN A 154 23.29 7.58 -1.02
C ASN A 154 23.13 6.12 -0.56
N GLY A 155 21.91 5.57 -0.58
CA GLY A 155 21.59 4.21 -0.16
C GLY A 155 21.14 3.30 -1.30
N ALA A 156 21.07 3.83 -2.51
CA ALA A 156 20.43 3.17 -3.64
C ALA A 156 21.33 3.18 -4.88
N LYS A 157 21.37 2.06 -5.59
CA LYS A 157 22.11 1.89 -6.83
C LYS A 157 21.17 2.10 -8.02
N PRO A 158 21.44 3.07 -8.92
CA PRO A 158 20.65 3.23 -10.14
C PRO A 158 20.62 1.96 -10.98
N ILE A 159 19.44 1.63 -11.52
CA ILE A 159 19.25 0.46 -12.38
C ILE A 159 18.27 0.79 -13.52
N CYS A 160 18.46 0.13 -14.65
CA CYS A 160 17.55 0.15 -15.78
C CYS A 160 17.25 -1.30 -16.18
N VAL A 161 15.99 -1.72 -16.08
CA VAL A 161 15.55 -3.11 -16.34
C VAL A 161 14.29 -3.07 -17.17
N GLY A 162 14.22 -3.82 -18.27
CA GLY A 162 13.05 -3.81 -19.15
C GLY A 162 12.64 -2.42 -19.68
N GLY A 163 13.60 -1.50 -19.83
CA GLY A 163 13.35 -0.10 -20.25
C GLY A 163 12.80 0.81 -19.16
N LEU A 164 12.62 0.33 -17.94
CA LEU A 164 12.20 1.12 -16.79
C LEU A 164 13.41 1.62 -16.01
N ASN A 165 13.35 2.89 -15.62
CA ASN A 165 14.33 3.49 -14.72
C ASN A 165 13.92 3.25 -13.27
N GLY A 166 14.91 2.90 -12.45
CA GLY A 166 14.68 2.63 -11.04
C GLY A 166 15.96 2.66 -10.23
N VAL A 167 15.84 2.18 -9.01
CA VAL A 167 16.98 1.95 -8.13
C VAL A 167 16.86 0.61 -7.41
N GLU A 168 17.98 -0.02 -7.14
CA GLU A 168 18.12 -1.14 -6.20
C GLU A 168 18.52 -0.58 -4.83
N THR A 169 17.78 -0.93 -3.77
CA THR A 169 17.99 -0.41 -2.40
C THR A 169 17.52 -1.42 -1.36
N ASP A 170 17.77 -1.17 -0.08
CA ASP A 170 17.14 -1.95 0.99
C ASP A 170 15.66 -1.57 1.23
N LEU A 171 14.88 -2.53 1.74
CA LEU A 171 13.44 -2.37 1.97
C LEU A 171 13.15 -1.17 2.90
N GLU A 172 13.94 -0.97 3.94
CA GLU A 172 13.79 0.15 4.87
C GLU A 172 13.87 1.50 4.15
N THR A 173 14.91 1.72 3.36
CA THR A 173 15.12 2.93 2.57
C THR A 173 13.98 3.12 1.56
N ALA A 174 13.51 2.03 0.92
CA ALA A 174 12.36 2.08 0.02
C ALA A 174 11.10 2.54 0.75
N ILE A 175 10.78 1.96 1.93
CA ILE A 175 9.60 2.37 2.71
C ILE A 175 9.70 3.84 3.08
N GLU A 176 10.85 4.30 3.60
CA GLU A 176 11.05 5.71 3.98
C GLU A 176 10.86 6.66 2.79
N PHE A 177 11.34 6.26 1.61
CA PHE A 177 11.09 6.99 0.38
C PHE A 177 9.59 7.09 0.06
N PHE A 178 8.83 5.99 0.09
CA PHE A 178 7.38 6.04 -0.15
C PHE A 178 6.62 6.85 0.90
N MET A 179 7.04 6.79 2.17
CA MET A 179 6.46 7.63 3.21
C MET A 179 6.69 9.12 2.91
N SER A 180 7.86 9.48 2.36
CA SER A 180 8.14 10.86 1.94
C SER A 180 7.27 11.30 0.75
N LEU A 181 7.04 10.40 -0.22
CA LEU A 181 6.15 10.66 -1.36
C LEU A 181 4.70 10.83 -0.92
N GLU A 182 4.23 10.02 0.03
CA GLU A 182 2.89 10.18 0.60
C GLU A 182 2.73 11.51 1.33
N LYS A 183 3.70 11.90 2.17
CA LYS A 183 3.70 13.21 2.84
C LYS A 183 3.66 14.36 1.83
N ARG A 184 4.45 14.26 0.75
CA ARG A 184 4.47 15.23 -0.34
C ARG A 184 3.11 15.32 -1.03
N LYS A 185 2.47 14.18 -1.33
CA LYS A 185 1.12 14.11 -1.90
C LYS A 185 0.10 14.78 -0.96
N GLU A 186 0.11 14.43 0.32
CA GLU A 186 -0.82 14.97 1.31
C GLU A 186 -0.63 16.48 1.50
N ALA A 187 0.60 16.99 1.46
CA ALA A 187 0.87 18.43 1.50
C ALA A 187 0.29 19.19 0.29
N SER A 188 0.23 18.56 -0.89
CA SER A 188 -0.30 19.18 -2.12
C SER A 188 -1.82 19.05 -2.27
N PHE A 189 -2.38 17.90 -1.92
CA PHE A 189 -3.78 17.55 -2.22
C PHE A 189 -4.65 17.32 -0.99
N GLY A 190 -4.09 17.39 0.21
CA GLY A 190 -4.75 16.96 1.44
C GLY A 190 -4.91 15.44 1.53
N PRO A 191 -5.68 14.96 2.53
CA PRO A 191 -5.97 13.54 2.67
C PRO A 191 -6.76 13.02 1.47
N GLN A 192 -6.34 11.88 0.93
CA GLN A 192 -6.96 11.23 -0.23
C GLN A 192 -7.32 9.77 0.09
N PRO A 193 -8.54 9.30 -0.25
CA PRO A 193 -9.60 10.02 -0.96
C PRO A 193 -10.21 11.14 -0.12
N ASP A 194 -10.67 12.21 -0.77
CA ASP A 194 -11.25 13.36 -0.07
C ASP A 194 -12.46 12.90 0.79
N PRO A 195 -12.35 13.00 2.13
CA PRO A 195 -13.41 12.55 3.04
C PRO A 195 -14.71 13.34 2.89
N VAL A 196 -14.65 14.60 2.43
CA VAL A 196 -15.82 15.48 2.20
C VAL A 196 -16.51 15.08 0.89
N ALA A 197 -15.76 14.99 -0.20
CA ALA A 197 -16.31 14.64 -1.52
C ALA A 197 -16.99 13.28 -1.50
N ALA A 198 -16.41 12.31 -0.79
CA ALA A 198 -16.98 10.98 -0.69
C ALA A 198 -18.32 10.94 0.09
N LEU A 199 -18.57 11.88 1.01
CA LEU A 199 -19.85 12.02 1.70
C LEU A 199 -20.93 12.75 0.88
N GLY A 200 -20.53 13.62 -0.05
CA GLY A 200 -21.43 14.25 -1.00
C GLY A 200 -22.02 13.27 -2.03
N SER A 201 -21.47 12.05 -2.11
CA SER A 201 -21.97 11.01 -3.00
C SER A 201 -23.40 10.58 -2.62
N PRO A 202 -24.32 10.34 -3.59
CA PRO A 202 -25.64 9.78 -3.33
C PRO A 202 -25.59 8.46 -2.52
N ALA A 203 -24.49 7.72 -2.67
CA ALA A 203 -24.20 6.48 -1.97
C ALA A 203 -23.85 6.66 -0.46
N CYS A 204 -23.73 7.90 -0.01
CA CYS A 204 -23.45 8.31 1.37
C CYS A 204 -24.58 9.14 1.98
N SER A 205 -25.77 9.12 1.38
CA SER A 205 -26.93 9.79 1.95
C SER A 205 -27.23 9.29 3.37
N PRO A 206 -27.79 10.12 4.27
CA PRO A 206 -28.14 9.73 5.64
C PRO A 206 -29.11 8.53 5.74
N ARG A 207 -29.78 8.20 4.63
CA ARG A 207 -30.69 7.06 4.49
C ARG A 207 -30.00 5.75 4.13
N GLN A 208 -28.75 5.77 3.66
CA GLN A 208 -28.00 4.59 3.26
C GLN A 208 -27.06 4.04 4.35
N GLY A 209 -26.70 2.76 4.20
CA GLY A 209 -25.95 2.00 5.21
C GLY A 209 -24.56 2.55 5.54
N ARG A 210 -23.83 3.13 4.56
CA ARG A 210 -22.45 3.59 4.77
C ARG A 210 -22.35 4.82 5.68
N TYR A 211 -23.23 5.81 5.53
CA TYR A 211 -23.26 6.96 6.45
C TYR A 211 -23.56 6.52 7.89
N LYS A 212 -24.55 5.63 8.07
CA LYS A 212 -24.88 5.05 9.38
C LYS A 212 -23.71 4.26 9.98
N GLN A 213 -22.98 3.51 9.15
CA GLN A 213 -21.76 2.80 9.58
C GLN A 213 -20.68 3.79 10.03
N SER A 214 -20.41 4.84 9.26
CA SER A 214 -19.45 5.88 9.63
C SER A 214 -19.85 6.62 10.90
N ARG A 215 -21.14 6.96 11.09
CA ARG A 215 -21.64 7.57 12.34
C ARG A 215 -21.43 6.64 13.52
N SER A 216 -21.86 5.39 13.38
CA SER A 216 -21.70 4.38 14.43
C SER A 216 -20.23 4.18 14.80
N TYR A 217 -19.31 4.24 13.83
CA TYR A 217 -17.87 4.15 14.08
C TYR A 217 -17.34 5.40 14.79
N ALA A 218 -17.75 6.59 14.37
CA ALA A 218 -17.37 7.86 15.01
C ALA A 218 -17.90 7.96 16.45
N ASP A 219 -19.16 7.58 16.69
CA ASP A 219 -19.78 7.54 18.01
C ASP A 219 -19.05 6.54 18.94
N ARG A 220 -18.65 5.36 18.41
CA ARG A 220 -17.84 4.38 19.15
C ARG A 220 -16.46 4.90 19.54
N LEU A 221 -15.92 5.85 18.78
CA LEU A 221 -14.67 6.54 19.06
C LEU A 221 -14.88 7.85 19.84
N ARG A 222 -16.12 8.10 20.29
CA ARG A 222 -16.57 9.28 21.05
C ARG A 222 -16.31 10.60 20.35
N TRP A 223 -16.37 10.61 19.03
CA TRP A 223 -16.30 11.84 18.28
C TRP A 223 -17.54 12.72 18.55
N MET A 224 -17.32 13.95 19.00
CA MET A 224 -18.36 14.87 19.50
C MET A 224 -18.88 15.86 18.45
N GLY A 225 -18.55 15.67 17.17
CA GLY A 225 -18.94 16.61 16.12
C GLY A 225 -20.38 16.42 15.61
N ASP A 226 -20.98 17.54 15.19
CA ASP A 226 -22.36 17.56 14.71
C ASP A 226 -22.49 16.96 13.31
N THR A 227 -21.57 17.29 12.40
CA THR A 227 -21.57 16.82 11.00
C THR A 227 -20.36 15.95 10.70
N ILE A 228 -20.58 14.67 10.43
CA ILE A 228 -19.51 13.75 10.00
C ILE A 228 -18.87 14.34 8.74
N VAL A 229 -17.57 14.60 8.76
CA VAL A 229 -16.81 15.05 7.57
C VAL A 229 -15.80 13.99 7.16
N GLY A 230 -16.34 12.83 6.80
CA GLY A 230 -15.65 11.61 6.36
C GLY A 230 -14.65 11.10 7.39
N PRO A 231 -14.11 9.90 7.18
CA PRO A 231 -13.18 9.32 8.14
C PRO A 231 -11.96 10.21 8.33
N ARG A 232 -11.71 10.63 9.58
CA ARG A 232 -10.53 11.43 9.94
C ARG A 232 -9.89 10.95 11.23
N SER A 233 -8.59 11.23 11.34
CA SER A 233 -7.82 10.99 12.57
C SER A 233 -8.40 11.68 13.80
N GLU A 234 -9.07 12.81 13.62
CA GLU A 234 -9.65 13.61 14.69
C GLU A 234 -10.90 12.97 15.32
N TRP A 235 -11.42 11.87 14.76
CA TRP A 235 -12.52 11.12 15.38
C TRP A 235 -12.09 10.36 16.63
N VAL A 236 -10.79 10.19 16.84
CA VAL A 236 -10.25 9.39 17.92
C VAL A 236 -9.78 10.32 19.03
N ASP A 237 -10.37 10.17 20.21
CA ASP A 237 -9.79 10.73 21.42
C ASP A 237 -8.50 9.98 21.79
N THR A 238 -7.35 10.60 21.55
CA THR A 238 -6.04 10.00 21.82
C THR A 238 -5.66 10.01 23.31
N GLU A 239 -6.36 10.80 24.14
CA GLU A 239 -6.17 10.80 25.59
C GLU A 239 -6.87 9.62 26.26
N GLU A 240 -8.03 9.20 25.72
CA GLU A 240 -8.75 8.01 26.23
C GLU A 240 -8.21 6.71 25.58
N TYR A 241 -7.98 6.70 24.26
CA TYR A 241 -7.47 5.52 23.54
C TYR A 241 -5.94 5.49 23.47
N LYS A 242 -5.30 5.41 24.64
CA LYS A 242 -3.82 5.38 24.78
C LYS A 242 -3.14 4.14 24.20
N ARG A 243 -3.90 3.07 23.97
CA ARG A 243 -3.40 1.79 23.45
C ARG A 243 -4.35 1.23 22.41
N TRP A 244 -3.78 0.54 21.43
CA TRP A 244 -4.54 -0.09 20.38
C TRP A 244 -5.26 -1.35 20.87
N ALA A 245 -6.59 -1.32 20.83
CA ALA A 245 -7.44 -2.42 21.32
C ALA A 245 -8.53 -2.84 20.31
N SER A 246 -8.40 -2.43 19.03
CA SER A 246 -9.40 -2.75 17.99
C SER A 246 -9.13 -4.12 17.34
N GLY A 247 -9.99 -4.53 16.39
CA GLY A 247 -9.82 -5.79 15.67
C GLY A 247 -8.47 -5.93 14.97
N GLY A 248 -7.84 -4.82 14.56
CA GLY A 248 -6.48 -4.88 14.06
C GLY A 248 -5.46 -5.29 15.13
N ALA A 249 -5.67 -4.90 16.41
CA ALA A 249 -4.78 -5.25 17.52
C ALA A 249 -4.84 -6.75 17.79
N TYR A 250 -6.02 -7.34 17.63
CA TYR A 250 -6.21 -8.78 17.67
C TYR A 250 -5.51 -9.48 16.49
N VAL A 251 -5.58 -8.92 15.28
CA VAL A 251 -4.88 -9.46 14.10
C VAL A 251 -3.36 -9.40 14.29
N ASP A 252 -2.81 -8.27 14.76
CA ASP A 252 -1.38 -8.14 15.05
C ASP A 252 -0.94 -9.08 16.19
N ALA A 253 -1.71 -9.17 17.28
CA ALA A 253 -1.41 -10.06 18.40
C ALA A 253 -1.49 -11.55 18.03
N GLY A 254 -2.51 -11.96 17.27
CA GLY A 254 -2.67 -13.35 16.80
C GLY A 254 -1.65 -13.76 15.73
N MET A 255 -0.98 -12.80 15.10
CA MET A 255 0.13 -13.05 14.17
C MET A 255 1.51 -13.02 14.86
N MET A 256 1.57 -12.75 16.17
CA MET A 256 2.78 -12.83 17.01
C MET A 256 2.91 -14.16 17.78
N THR A 257 1.89 -15.02 17.74
CA THR A 257 1.91 -16.39 18.30
C THR A 257 2.12 -17.43 17.20
#